data_AF-A0A0G2ZDM1-F1
#
_entry.id   AF-A0A0G2ZDM1-F1
#
_cell.length_a   1.000
_cell.length_b   1.000
_cell.length_c   1.000
_cell.angle_alpha   90.00
_cell.angle_beta   90.00
_cell.angle_gamma   90.00
#
_symmetry.space_group_name_H-M   'P 1'
#
loop_
_entity.id
_entity.type
_entity.pdbx_description
1 polymer ?
#
loop_
_entity_poly.entity_id
_entity_poly.type
_entity_poly.pdbx_seq_one_letter_code
_entity_poly.pdbx_strand_id
1 'polypeptide(L)'
;MKLKLLAIVLLSFSAILEAISLDDVINALIASSYEVTRIVRETGITTTIRTERVTKIGSYKLIKINTPLRNYVWLRSSFGEYVIIDDIAFEPAIELKDLEDQFIDVARSKKYNLLLSLDLPTGYKFILKDNFTTYEATLDRDLKFIRLSKKYPFYSMDITYRDYSPVTDASSEELSRYIFTVKKIRAPLKLSKECLKKNFQWVAMDFSFDGNSTTYTLYLYSTSLGKLALYLLSDTENKKFIDTVEEICSNSPVTYVTRKIEGVLAILIGPKNLELSSIIDSLFELK
;
A
#
# COMPACT_ATOMS: atom_id res chain seq x y z
N MET A 1 12.40 -5.62 70.37
CA MET A 1 11.51 -6.63 69.74
C MET A 1 10.08 -6.14 69.93
N LYS A 2 9.24 -5.82 68.94
CA LYS A 2 9.17 -6.20 67.53
C LYS A 2 8.59 -5.02 66.73
N LEU A 3 9.44 -4.33 65.97
CA LEU A 3 9.02 -3.68 64.72
C LEU A 3 8.81 -4.82 63.70
N LYS A 4 7.65 -5.48 63.74
CA LYS A 4 7.22 -6.43 62.71
C LYS A 4 5.70 -6.52 62.72
N LEU A 5 5.06 -5.49 62.18
CA LEU A 5 3.73 -5.63 61.57
C LEU A 5 3.49 -4.50 60.56
N LEU A 6 4.51 -4.22 59.75
CA LEU A 6 4.43 -3.35 58.57
C LEU A 6 4.85 -4.19 57.36
N ALA A 7 3.97 -5.09 56.93
CA ALA A 7 3.99 -5.75 55.64
C ALA A 7 2.80 -6.71 55.59
N ILE A 8 2.11 -6.78 54.47
CA ILE A 8 1.04 -7.76 54.14
C ILE A 8 -0.38 -7.32 54.53
N VAL A 9 -0.83 -6.14 54.06
CA VAL A 9 -2.19 -5.96 53.49
C VAL A 9 -2.09 -4.91 52.35
N LEU A 10 -1.19 -5.15 51.41
CA LEU A 10 -1.07 -4.40 50.14
C LEU A 10 -0.82 -5.41 49.00
N LEU A 11 -1.48 -6.57 49.11
CA LEU A 11 -1.45 -7.68 48.15
C LEU A 11 -2.91 -8.05 47.82
N SER A 12 -3.60 -7.19 47.09
CA SER A 12 -4.79 -7.56 46.32
C SER A 12 -5.10 -6.45 45.34
N PHE A 13 -5.05 -6.81 44.05
CA PHE A 13 -5.27 -5.98 42.85
C PHE A 13 -4.10 -5.14 42.33
N SER A 14 -2.90 -5.73 42.26
CA SER A 14 -2.11 -5.54 41.04
C SER A 14 -2.77 -6.41 39.96
N ALA A 15 -3.83 -5.91 39.33
CA ALA A 15 -4.20 -6.41 38.02
C ALA A 15 -2.96 -6.20 37.15
N ILE A 16 -2.24 -7.28 36.87
CA ILE A 16 -1.27 -7.32 35.79
C ILE A 16 -2.13 -7.11 34.55
N LEU A 17 -2.29 -5.85 34.14
CA LEU A 17 -2.77 -5.52 32.80
C LEU A 17 -1.70 -6.08 31.88
N GLU A 18 -1.94 -7.28 31.36
CA GLU A 18 -1.12 -7.81 30.27
C GLU A 18 -1.21 -6.80 29.13
N ALA A 19 -0.09 -6.11 28.87
CA ALA A 19 0.01 -5.21 27.75
C ALA A 19 -0.30 -6.02 26.49
N ILE A 20 -1.26 -5.56 25.68
CA ILE A 20 -1.68 -6.28 24.48
C ILE A 20 -0.49 -6.52 23.56
N SER A 21 -0.34 -7.75 23.07
CA SER A 21 0.73 -8.06 22.16
C SER A 21 0.44 -7.48 20.78
N LEU A 22 1.49 -7.10 20.04
CA LEU A 22 1.32 -6.65 18.65
C LEU A 22 0.66 -7.75 17.79
N ASP A 23 0.88 -9.02 18.09
CA ASP A 23 0.27 -10.12 17.35
C ASP A 23 -1.25 -10.17 17.51
N ASP A 24 -1.75 -9.93 18.73
CA ASP A 24 -3.19 -9.86 18.98
C ASP A 24 -3.81 -8.67 18.24
N VAL A 25 -3.12 -7.53 18.22
CA VAL A 25 -3.53 -6.35 17.45
C VAL A 25 -3.60 -6.68 15.95
N ILE A 26 -2.57 -7.33 15.40
CA ILE A 26 -2.54 -7.69 13.98
C ILE A 26 -3.66 -8.69 13.64
N ASN A 27 -3.91 -9.68 14.49
CA ASN A 27 -4.99 -10.65 14.27
C ASN A 27 -6.37 -9.97 14.31
N ALA A 28 -6.58 -9.04 15.24
CA ALA A 28 -7.81 -8.25 15.32
C ALA A 28 -8.01 -7.38 14.06
N LEU A 29 -6.96 -6.70 13.60
CA LEU A 29 -7.01 -5.89 12.38
C LEU A 29 -7.35 -6.73 11.14
N ILE A 30 -6.78 -7.93 11.00
CA ILE A 30 -7.08 -8.83 9.87
C ILE A 30 -8.56 -9.25 9.88
N ALA A 31 -9.08 -9.64 11.05
CA ALA A 31 -10.46 -10.11 11.19
C ALA A 31 -11.51 -8.98 11.19
N SER A 32 -11.08 -7.72 11.35
CA SER A 32 -11.99 -6.59 11.52
C SER A 32 -12.89 -6.35 10.29
N SER A 33 -14.11 -5.90 10.57
CA SER A 33 -15.06 -5.40 9.58
C SER A 33 -15.61 -4.06 10.04
N TYR A 34 -15.48 -3.03 9.21
CA TYR A 34 -15.88 -1.67 9.56
C TYR A 34 -16.11 -0.80 8.32
N GLU A 35 -16.81 0.30 8.55
CA GLU A 35 -16.84 1.46 7.67
C GLU A 35 -16.12 2.63 8.36
N VAL A 36 -15.34 3.40 7.60
CA VAL A 36 -14.58 4.53 8.16
C VAL A 36 -14.27 5.59 7.10
N THR A 37 -14.22 6.85 7.53
CA THR A 37 -13.66 7.93 6.71
C THR A 37 -12.19 8.15 7.07
N ARG A 38 -11.31 8.13 6.07
CA ARG A 38 -9.88 8.40 6.23
C ARG A 38 -9.51 9.72 5.57
N ILE A 39 -8.68 10.50 6.23
CA ILE A 39 -7.97 11.61 5.61
C ILE A 39 -6.53 11.16 5.42
N VAL A 40 -6.11 11.05 4.16
CA VAL A 40 -4.77 10.62 3.80
C VAL A 40 -3.98 11.83 3.30
N ARG A 41 -2.83 12.05 3.93
CA ARG A 41 -1.84 13.04 3.52
C ARG A 41 -0.61 12.28 3.05
N GLU A 42 -0.23 12.47 1.80
CA GLU A 42 1.06 12.04 1.28
C GLU A 42 1.94 13.25 1.07
N THR A 43 3.16 13.18 1.58
CA THR A 43 4.15 14.24 1.44
C THR A 43 5.38 13.62 0.79
N GLY A 44 5.78 14.12 -0.37
CA GLY A 44 7.00 13.73 -1.06
C GLY A 44 7.54 14.88 -1.90
N ILE A 45 7.70 14.68 -3.21
CA ILE A 45 8.00 15.79 -4.15
C ILE A 45 6.87 16.83 -4.15
N THR A 46 5.63 16.34 -4.09
CA THR A 46 4.43 17.15 -3.89
C THR A 46 3.71 16.67 -2.63
N THR A 47 2.88 17.54 -2.06
CA THR A 47 1.96 17.15 -0.98
C THR A 47 0.58 16.99 -1.57
N THR A 48 -0.03 15.83 -1.33
CA THR A 48 -1.41 15.55 -1.72
C THR A 48 -2.22 15.22 -0.48
N ILE A 49 -3.47 15.67 -0.47
CA ILE A 49 -4.44 15.32 0.56
C ILE A 49 -5.66 14.77 -0.15
N ARG A 50 -6.16 13.63 0.34
CA ARG A 50 -7.37 12.99 -0.18
C ARG A 50 -8.24 12.51 0.96
N THR A 51 -9.53 12.39 0.67
CA THR A 51 -10.50 11.78 1.57
C THR A 51 -10.89 10.43 1.01
N GLU A 52 -10.96 9.42 1.86
CA GLU A 52 -11.32 8.06 1.48
C GLU A 52 -12.47 7.57 2.33
N ARG A 53 -13.47 6.95 1.72
CA ARG A 53 -14.47 6.16 2.43
C ARG A 53 -14.17 4.69 2.23
N VAL A 54 -14.00 3.97 3.33
CA VAL A 54 -13.58 2.58 3.33
C VAL A 54 -14.68 1.72 3.89
N THR A 55 -15.00 0.65 3.17
CA THR A 55 -15.74 -0.49 3.68
C THR A 55 -14.78 -1.68 3.68
N LYS A 56 -14.50 -2.23 4.86
CA LYS A 56 -13.63 -3.41 5.04
C LYS A 56 -14.46 -4.55 5.61
N ILE A 57 -14.32 -5.74 5.01
CA ILE A 57 -14.90 -6.99 5.52
C ILE A 57 -13.81 -8.06 5.47
N GLY A 58 -13.15 -8.31 6.60
CA GLY A 58 -11.99 -9.21 6.63
C GLY A 58 -10.88 -8.74 5.68
N SER A 59 -10.55 -9.55 4.67
CA SER A 59 -9.56 -9.24 3.64
C SER A 59 -10.12 -8.38 2.50
N TYR A 60 -11.44 -8.31 2.33
CA TYR A 60 -12.08 -7.53 1.27
C TYR A 60 -12.16 -6.05 1.65
N LYS A 61 -12.03 -5.19 0.64
CA LYS A 61 -11.98 -3.75 0.84
C LYS A 61 -12.56 -3.01 -0.37
N LEU A 62 -13.45 -2.07 -0.13
CA LEU A 62 -13.91 -1.07 -1.07
C LEU A 62 -13.45 0.28 -0.54
N ILE A 63 -12.62 0.99 -1.30
CA ILE A 63 -12.12 2.32 -0.93
C ILE A 63 -12.56 3.29 -2.01
N LYS A 64 -13.50 4.17 -1.70
CA LYS A 64 -13.89 5.28 -2.56
C LYS A 64 -12.99 6.47 -2.26
N ILE A 65 -12.21 6.90 -3.24
CA ILE A 65 -11.16 7.89 -3.08
C ILE A 65 -11.57 9.18 -3.78
N ASN A 66 -11.60 10.26 -3.01
CA ASN A 66 -11.86 11.61 -3.50
C ASN A 66 -10.57 12.45 -3.36
N THR A 67 -10.06 12.91 -4.50
CA THR A 67 -8.91 13.82 -4.57
C THR A 67 -9.33 15.11 -5.27
N PRO A 68 -8.57 16.21 -5.13
CA PRO A 68 -8.84 17.44 -5.87
C PRO A 68 -8.81 17.28 -7.41
N LEU A 69 -8.14 16.24 -7.92
CA LEU A 69 -7.92 16.04 -9.37
C LEU A 69 -8.90 15.04 -9.99
N ARG A 70 -9.21 13.95 -9.27
CA ARG A 70 -10.07 12.87 -9.75
C ARG A 70 -10.67 12.05 -8.61
N ASN A 71 -11.83 11.46 -8.88
CA ASN A 71 -12.42 10.41 -8.04
C ASN A 71 -12.10 9.04 -8.65
N TYR A 72 -11.81 8.06 -7.80
CA TYR A 72 -11.57 6.68 -8.23
C TYR A 72 -11.83 5.73 -7.08
N VAL A 73 -11.90 4.44 -7.38
CA VAL A 73 -12.18 3.39 -6.40
C VAL A 73 -11.10 2.33 -6.43
N TRP A 74 -10.70 1.87 -5.25
CA TRP A 74 -9.97 0.61 -5.09
C TRP A 74 -10.93 -0.45 -4.59
N LEU A 75 -10.96 -1.59 -5.28
CA LEU A 75 -11.79 -2.72 -4.94
C LEU A 75 -10.91 -3.95 -4.79
N ARG A 76 -11.00 -4.64 -3.65
CA ARG A 76 -10.56 -6.02 -3.45
C ARG A 76 -11.77 -6.81 -2.98
N SER A 77 -12.26 -7.71 -3.82
CA SER A 77 -13.42 -8.56 -3.54
C SER A 77 -13.13 -10.02 -3.91
N SER A 78 -14.13 -10.89 -3.76
CA SER A 78 -14.05 -12.28 -4.22
C SER A 78 -13.87 -12.41 -5.74
N PHE A 79 -14.15 -11.36 -6.51
CA PHE A 79 -14.00 -11.34 -7.97
C PHE A 79 -12.65 -10.76 -8.45
N GLY A 80 -11.76 -10.43 -7.51
CA GLY A 80 -10.41 -9.94 -7.79
C GLY A 80 -10.15 -8.52 -7.27
N GLU A 81 -9.06 -7.94 -7.75
CA GLU A 81 -8.59 -6.61 -7.40
C GLU A 81 -8.72 -5.67 -8.59
N TYR A 82 -9.22 -4.46 -8.36
CA TYR A 82 -9.45 -3.48 -9.41
C TYR A 82 -9.23 -2.06 -8.90
N VAL A 83 -8.65 -1.22 -9.76
CA VAL A 83 -8.75 0.24 -9.66
C VAL A 83 -9.78 0.69 -10.68
N ILE A 84 -10.81 1.39 -10.23
CA ILE A 84 -11.93 1.80 -11.05
C ILE A 84 -11.89 3.32 -11.19
N ILE A 85 -11.72 3.77 -12.42
CA ILE A 85 -11.70 5.19 -12.79
C ILE A 85 -12.83 5.37 -13.79
N ASP A 86 -13.76 6.25 -13.46
CA ASP A 86 -15.04 6.39 -14.16
C ASP A 86 -15.74 5.01 -14.25
N ASP A 87 -16.03 4.52 -15.47
CA ASP A 87 -16.70 3.23 -15.71
C ASP A 87 -15.74 2.10 -16.12
N ILE A 88 -14.44 2.26 -15.88
CA ILE A 88 -13.41 1.32 -16.31
C ILE A 88 -12.68 0.74 -15.09
N ALA A 89 -12.74 -0.58 -14.95
CA ALA A 89 -12.04 -1.36 -13.94
C ALA A 89 -10.74 -1.93 -14.48
N PHE A 90 -9.63 -1.35 -14.06
CA PHE A 90 -8.29 -1.85 -14.35
C PHE A 90 -7.90 -2.90 -13.32
N GLU A 91 -7.71 -4.13 -13.78
CA GLU A 91 -7.02 -5.14 -12.99
C GLU A 91 -5.56 -4.71 -12.82
N PRO A 92 -5.01 -4.67 -11.60
CA PRO A 92 -3.70 -4.12 -11.34
C PRO A 92 -2.57 -5.09 -11.72
N ALA A 93 -1.42 -4.58 -12.15
CA ALA A 93 -0.24 -5.41 -12.44
C ALA A 93 0.50 -5.90 -11.17
N ILE A 94 0.17 -5.30 -10.02
CA ILE A 94 0.69 -5.59 -8.68
C ILE A 94 -0.47 -5.75 -7.71
N GLU A 95 -0.26 -6.40 -6.56
CA GLU A 95 -1.28 -6.43 -5.50
C GLU A 95 -1.61 -5.01 -5.04
N LEU A 96 -2.88 -4.65 -4.99
CA LEU A 96 -3.31 -3.40 -4.37
C LEU A 96 -3.08 -3.54 -2.88
N LYS A 97 -2.36 -2.62 -2.23
CA LYS A 97 -2.18 -2.62 -0.77
C LYS A 97 -2.21 -1.20 -0.24
N ASP A 98 -3.13 -0.92 0.67
CA ASP A 98 -3.10 0.34 1.41
C ASP A 98 -2.09 0.28 2.56
N LEU A 99 -1.96 1.38 3.30
CA LEU A 99 -0.98 1.48 4.37
C LEU A 99 -1.25 0.52 5.53
N GLU A 100 -2.51 0.20 5.79
CA GLU A 100 -2.90 -0.79 6.80
C GLU A 100 -2.43 -2.19 6.41
N ASP A 101 -2.65 -2.58 5.15
CA ASP A 101 -2.14 -3.85 4.62
C ASP A 101 -0.61 -3.93 4.73
N GLN A 102 0.10 -2.83 4.43
CA GLN A 102 1.56 -2.76 4.53
C GLN A 102 2.06 -2.86 5.99
N PHE A 103 1.37 -2.21 6.94
CA PHE A 103 1.70 -2.32 8.36
C PHE A 103 1.53 -3.76 8.87
N ILE A 104 0.42 -4.40 8.49
CA ILE A 104 0.15 -5.81 8.80
C ILE A 104 1.24 -6.72 8.21
N ASP A 105 1.60 -6.52 6.94
CA ASP A 105 2.65 -7.32 6.28
C ASP A 105 4.01 -7.21 6.98
N VAL A 106 4.40 -5.99 7.39
CA VAL A 106 5.66 -5.76 8.12
C VAL A 106 5.61 -6.44 9.48
N ALA A 107 4.54 -6.25 10.26
CA ALA A 107 4.40 -6.87 11.58
C ALA A 107 4.37 -8.41 11.49
N ARG A 108 3.69 -9.00 10.50
CA ARG A 108 3.68 -10.45 10.29
C ARG A 108 5.01 -11.01 9.81
N SER A 109 5.80 -10.22 9.08
CA SER A 109 7.10 -10.68 8.59
C SER A 109 8.08 -11.00 9.72
N LYS A 110 7.90 -10.40 10.91
CA LYS A 110 8.84 -10.44 12.03
C LYS A 110 10.25 -9.95 11.70
N LYS A 111 10.45 -9.33 10.53
CA LYS A 111 11.71 -8.76 10.07
C LYS A 111 11.71 -7.24 10.26
N TYR A 112 11.50 -6.79 11.50
CA TYR A 112 11.47 -5.37 11.87
C TYR A 112 12.04 -5.19 13.28
N ASN A 113 12.46 -3.96 13.58
CA ASN A 113 12.81 -3.53 14.93
C ASN A 113 11.59 -2.85 15.57
N LEU A 114 11.11 -3.39 16.69
CA LEU A 114 10.08 -2.73 17.51
C LEU A 114 10.74 -1.63 18.33
N LEU A 115 10.56 -0.37 17.92
CA LEU A 115 11.16 0.78 18.60
C LEU A 115 10.35 1.23 19.82
N LEU A 116 9.03 1.05 19.76
CA LEU A 116 8.11 1.47 20.81
C LEU A 116 6.87 0.58 20.83
N SER A 117 6.43 0.22 22.04
CA SER A 117 5.13 -0.39 22.33
C SER A 117 4.62 0.21 23.63
N LEU A 118 3.52 0.97 23.56
CA LEU A 118 2.93 1.64 24.71
C LEU A 118 1.45 1.26 24.86
N ASP A 119 1.08 0.90 26.08
CA ASP A 119 -0.30 0.90 26.55
C ASP A 119 -0.59 2.28 27.16
N LEU A 120 -1.47 3.04 26.51
CA LEU A 120 -1.87 4.39 26.89
C LEU A 120 -3.30 4.34 27.43
N PRO A 121 -3.71 5.21 28.38
CA PRO A 121 -5.07 5.21 28.91
C PRO A 121 -6.18 5.15 27.84
N THR A 122 -5.96 5.80 26.70
CA THR A 122 -6.91 5.92 25.59
C THR A 122 -6.70 4.91 24.45
N GLY A 123 -5.73 4.00 24.54
CA GLY A 123 -5.44 3.05 23.46
C GLY A 123 -4.00 2.57 23.42
N TYR A 124 -3.49 2.31 22.22
CA TYR A 124 -2.18 1.69 22.03
C TYR A 124 -1.33 2.43 21.01
N LYS A 125 -0.02 2.39 21.18
CA LYS A 125 0.93 2.97 20.23
C LYS A 125 2.09 2.02 19.94
N PHE A 126 2.33 1.78 18.65
CA PHE A 126 3.42 0.95 18.16
C PHE A 126 4.28 1.73 17.17
N ILE A 127 5.60 1.60 17.28
CA ILE A 127 6.55 2.11 16.28
C ILE A 127 7.42 0.96 15.80
N LEU A 128 7.29 0.62 14.51
CA LEU A 128 8.06 -0.41 13.84
C LEU A 128 9.06 0.24 12.90
N LYS A 129 10.28 -0.28 12.84
CA LYS A 129 11.28 0.13 11.85
C LYS A 129 11.72 -1.08 11.02
N ASP A 130 11.48 -1.01 9.73
CA ASP A 130 11.97 -1.95 8.72
C ASP A 130 12.95 -1.20 7.82
N ASN A 131 14.24 -1.46 8.00
CA ASN A 131 15.33 -0.78 7.31
C ASN A 131 15.22 0.76 7.42
N PHE A 132 14.95 1.44 6.31
CA PHE A 132 14.80 2.90 6.22
C PHE A 132 13.36 3.38 6.37
N THR A 133 12.42 2.47 6.58
CA THR A 133 10.99 2.77 6.70
C THR A 133 10.57 2.65 8.16
N THR A 134 9.90 3.69 8.67
CA THR A 134 9.29 3.67 10.00
C THR A 134 7.78 3.70 9.86
N TYR A 135 7.11 2.79 10.55
CA TYR A 135 5.66 2.77 10.71
C TYR A 135 5.32 3.19 12.14
N GLU A 136 4.36 4.10 12.28
CA GLU A 136 3.85 4.54 13.58
C GLU A 136 2.33 4.39 13.57
N ALA A 137 1.85 3.47 14.40
CA ALA A 137 0.45 3.10 14.55
C ALA A 137 -0.06 3.58 15.91
N THR A 138 -1.20 4.28 15.92
CA THR A 138 -1.95 4.64 17.12
C THR A 138 -3.35 4.08 16.98
N LEU A 139 -3.78 3.28 17.94
CA LEU A 139 -5.09 2.63 17.99
C LEU A 139 -5.85 3.05 19.23
N ASP A 140 -7.18 2.96 19.19
CA ASP A 140 -8.03 3.09 20.38
C ASP A 140 -8.06 1.78 21.19
N ARG A 141 -8.89 1.74 22.24
CA ARG A 141 -9.08 0.56 23.09
C ARG A 141 -9.79 -0.59 22.39
N ASP A 142 -10.55 -0.32 21.33
CA ASP A 142 -11.23 -1.32 20.50
C ASP A 142 -10.34 -1.82 19.35
N LEU A 143 -9.05 -1.47 19.35
CA LEU A 143 -8.06 -1.83 18.33
C LEU A 143 -8.39 -1.27 16.95
N LYS A 144 -9.12 -0.16 16.88
CA LYS A 144 -9.33 0.60 15.65
C LYS A 144 -8.22 1.64 15.51
N PHE A 145 -7.73 1.84 14.30
CA PHE A 145 -6.74 2.89 14.05
C PHE A 145 -7.33 4.26 14.35
N ILE A 146 -6.57 5.09 15.06
CA ILE A 146 -6.80 6.55 15.15
C ILE A 146 -5.90 7.23 14.11
N ARG A 147 -4.64 6.80 14.05
CA ARG A 147 -3.64 7.30 13.12
C ARG A 147 -2.69 6.19 12.72
N LEU A 148 -2.33 6.16 11.45
CA LEU A 148 -1.29 5.30 10.92
C LEU A 148 -0.38 6.13 10.02
N SER A 149 0.93 6.03 10.22
CA SER A 149 1.89 6.72 9.37
C SER A 149 3.01 5.79 8.93
N LYS A 150 3.50 6.04 7.71
CA LYS A 150 4.72 5.45 7.14
C LYS A 150 5.64 6.59 6.73
N LYS A 151 6.89 6.51 7.16
CA LYS A 151 7.91 7.53 6.90
C LYS A 151 9.15 6.86 6.33
N TYR A 152 9.67 7.41 5.24
CA TYR A 152 11.00 7.12 4.70
C TYR A 152 11.63 8.44 4.19
N PRO A 153 12.94 8.51 3.90
CA PRO A 153 13.68 9.77 3.93
C PRO A 153 13.15 10.97 3.10
N PHE A 154 12.42 10.74 2.02
CA PHE A 154 11.89 11.81 1.14
C PHE A 154 10.41 11.58 0.80
N TYR A 155 9.72 10.73 1.57
CA TYR A 155 8.27 10.63 1.50
C TYR A 155 7.66 10.08 2.80
N SER A 156 6.48 10.58 3.11
CA SER A 156 5.66 10.11 4.20
C SER A 156 4.20 10.00 3.76
N MET A 157 3.50 9.05 4.36
CA MET A 157 2.06 8.92 4.28
C MET A 157 1.53 8.93 5.70
N ASP A 158 0.58 9.81 5.98
CA ASP A 158 -0.14 9.91 7.25
C ASP A 158 -1.64 9.73 6.98
N ILE A 159 -2.23 8.77 7.66
CA ILE A 159 -3.67 8.48 7.62
C ILE A 159 -4.26 8.79 8.98
N THR A 160 -5.29 9.63 9.00
CA THR A 160 -6.15 9.84 10.17
C THR A 160 -7.51 9.21 9.91
N TYR A 161 -7.98 8.41 10.85
CA TYR A 161 -9.24 7.68 10.76
C TYR A 161 -10.32 8.41 11.57
N ARG A 162 -11.54 8.49 11.03
CA ARG A 162 -12.69 9.19 11.62
C ARG A 162 -13.98 8.46 11.30
N ASP A 163 -14.99 8.69 12.13
CA ASP A 163 -16.37 8.27 11.87
C ASP A 163 -16.51 6.77 11.61
N TYR A 164 -15.94 5.95 12.49
CA TYR A 164 -16.12 4.50 12.42
C TYR A 164 -17.58 4.11 12.61
N SER A 165 -18.07 3.21 11.77
CA SER A 165 -19.37 2.56 11.93
C SER A 165 -19.31 1.07 11.62
N PRO A 166 -20.24 0.26 12.15
CA PRO A 166 -20.41 -1.12 11.72
C PRO A 166 -20.75 -1.19 10.23
N VAL A 167 -20.38 -2.29 9.57
CA VAL A 167 -20.73 -2.56 8.17
C VAL A 167 -22.23 -2.84 8.08
N THR A 168 -22.92 -2.12 7.19
CA THR A 168 -24.33 -2.39 6.87
C THR A 168 -24.49 -3.45 5.78
N ASP A 169 -25.68 -4.07 5.68
CA ASP A 169 -26.02 -5.00 4.59
C ASP A 169 -25.88 -4.34 3.22
N ALA A 170 -26.29 -3.07 3.10
CA ALA A 170 -26.16 -2.30 1.87
C ALA A 170 -24.70 -2.09 1.46
N SER A 171 -23.81 -1.79 2.42
CA SER A 171 -22.38 -1.62 2.16
C SER A 171 -21.71 -2.95 1.79
N SER A 172 -22.13 -4.05 2.40
CA SER A 172 -21.68 -5.40 2.05
C SER A 172 -22.11 -5.81 0.63
N GLU A 173 -23.37 -5.51 0.26
CA GLU A 173 -23.88 -5.72 -1.09
C GLU A 173 -23.13 -4.86 -2.10
N GLU A 174 -22.91 -3.58 -1.79
CA GLU A 174 -22.14 -2.67 -2.64
C GLU A 174 -20.73 -3.21 -2.91
N LEU A 175 -19.97 -3.57 -1.86
CA LEU A 175 -18.63 -4.15 -2.01
C LEU A 175 -18.64 -5.39 -2.93
N SER A 176 -19.66 -6.24 -2.79
CA SER A 176 -19.78 -7.48 -3.56
C SER A 176 -20.15 -7.25 -5.02
N ARG A 177 -20.93 -6.21 -5.31
CA ARG A 177 -21.54 -5.97 -6.64
C ARG A 177 -20.87 -4.85 -7.44
N TYR A 178 -19.99 -4.06 -6.84
CA TYR A 178 -19.36 -2.88 -7.45
C TYR A 178 -18.73 -3.16 -8.83
N ILE A 179 -18.21 -4.38 -9.04
CA ILE A 179 -17.48 -4.76 -10.27
C ILE A 179 -18.38 -5.13 -11.45
N PHE A 180 -19.70 -5.29 -11.27
CA PHE A 180 -20.57 -5.84 -12.31
C PHE A 180 -21.04 -4.83 -13.35
N THR A 181 -20.96 -3.53 -13.05
CA THR A 181 -21.47 -2.46 -13.93
C THR A 181 -20.38 -1.76 -14.73
N VAL A 182 -19.14 -2.23 -14.66
CA VAL A 182 -17.95 -1.54 -15.20
C VAL A 182 -17.23 -2.37 -16.26
N LYS A 183 -16.62 -1.70 -17.24
CA LYS A 183 -15.81 -2.33 -18.29
C LYS A 183 -14.49 -2.79 -17.68
N LYS A 184 -14.16 -4.08 -17.80
CA LYS A 184 -12.95 -4.65 -17.20
C LYS A 184 -11.80 -4.66 -18.21
N ILE A 185 -10.63 -4.19 -17.77
CA ILE A 185 -9.37 -4.28 -18.50
C ILE A 185 -8.43 -5.14 -17.67
N ARG A 186 -7.91 -6.21 -18.28
CA ARG A 186 -6.95 -7.10 -17.63
C ARG A 186 -5.57 -6.45 -17.59
N ALA A 187 -4.81 -6.76 -16.54
CA ALA A 187 -3.41 -6.38 -16.48
C ALA A 187 -2.66 -7.03 -17.66
N PRO A 188 -1.88 -6.26 -18.45
CA PRO A 188 -1.16 -6.81 -19.60
C PRO A 188 -0.10 -7.82 -19.16
N LEU A 189 0.56 -7.58 -18.03
CA LEU A 189 1.49 -8.49 -17.37
C LEU A 189 1.38 -8.35 -15.86
N LYS A 190 1.64 -9.44 -15.13
CA LYS A 190 1.78 -9.43 -13.67
C LYS A 190 3.26 -9.36 -13.30
N LEU A 191 3.57 -8.60 -12.26
CA LEU A 191 4.93 -8.44 -11.76
C LEU A 191 5.20 -9.39 -10.59
N SER A 192 6.45 -9.82 -10.45
CA SER A 192 6.89 -10.67 -9.35
C SER A 192 6.72 -9.99 -7.99
N LYS A 193 5.80 -10.53 -7.18
CA LYS A 193 5.55 -10.05 -5.81
C LYS A 193 6.79 -10.12 -4.93
N GLU A 194 7.57 -11.19 -5.07
CA GLU A 194 8.79 -11.40 -4.28
C GLU A 194 9.86 -10.39 -4.65
N CYS A 195 10.07 -10.17 -5.95
CA CYS A 195 11.00 -9.14 -6.44
C CYS A 195 10.60 -7.75 -5.94
N LEU A 196 9.31 -7.40 -6.04
CA LEU A 196 8.81 -6.11 -5.59
C LEU A 196 9.04 -5.90 -4.10
N LYS A 197 8.65 -6.87 -3.27
CA LYS A 197 8.78 -6.81 -1.80
C LYS A 197 10.24 -6.73 -1.35
N LYS A 198 11.14 -7.43 -2.05
CA LYS A 198 12.57 -7.49 -1.67
C LYS A 198 13.31 -6.21 -2.01
N ASN A 199 12.98 -5.57 -3.13
CA ASN A 199 13.85 -4.55 -3.73
C ASN A 199 13.30 -3.11 -3.61
N PHE A 200 12.00 -2.92 -3.40
CA PHE A 200 11.36 -1.59 -3.45
C PHE A 200 10.60 -1.26 -2.16
N GLN A 201 10.88 -0.10 -1.57
CA GLN A 201 10.18 0.38 -0.37
C GLN A 201 8.87 1.10 -0.67
N TRP A 202 8.73 1.60 -1.90
CA TRP A 202 7.53 2.28 -2.37
C TRP A 202 7.28 1.96 -3.82
N VAL A 203 6.01 1.69 -4.11
CA VAL A 203 5.51 1.35 -5.43
C VAL A 203 4.18 2.08 -5.61
N ALA A 204 4.03 2.76 -6.73
CA ALA A 204 2.75 3.32 -7.17
C ALA A 204 2.48 2.90 -8.60
N MET A 205 1.20 2.90 -8.98
CA MET A 205 0.77 2.52 -10.31
C MET A 205 -0.34 3.46 -10.78
N ASP A 206 -0.28 3.83 -12.04
CA ASP A 206 -1.27 4.65 -12.72
C ASP A 206 -1.66 4.01 -14.06
N PHE A 207 -2.80 4.44 -14.59
CA PHE A 207 -3.43 3.82 -15.74
C PHE A 207 -3.87 4.89 -16.75
N SER A 208 -3.72 4.57 -18.02
CA SER A 208 -4.24 5.37 -19.14
C SER A 208 -4.92 4.46 -20.13
N PHE A 209 -6.10 4.87 -20.62
CA PHE A 209 -6.86 4.17 -21.64
C PHE A 209 -7.48 5.16 -22.61
N ASP A 210 -7.22 5.00 -23.90
CA ASP A 210 -7.71 5.91 -24.96
C ASP A 210 -8.92 5.36 -25.74
N GLY A 211 -9.45 4.19 -25.34
CA GLY A 211 -10.48 3.46 -26.06
C GLY A 211 -9.98 2.21 -26.77
N ASN A 212 -8.71 2.20 -27.19
CA ASN A 212 -8.09 1.13 -27.98
C ASN A 212 -6.86 0.54 -27.29
N SER A 213 -6.00 1.39 -26.74
CA SER A 213 -4.73 1.04 -26.12
C SER A 213 -4.78 1.32 -24.62
N THR A 214 -4.08 0.48 -23.85
CA THR A 214 -3.91 0.67 -22.41
C THR A 214 -2.43 0.81 -22.07
N THR A 215 -2.13 1.77 -21.21
CA THR A 215 -0.79 1.94 -20.64
C THR A 215 -0.89 1.83 -19.12
N TYR A 216 -0.09 0.94 -18.56
CA TYR A 216 0.14 0.86 -17.12
C TYR A 216 1.49 1.51 -16.84
N THR A 217 1.52 2.47 -15.93
CA THR A 217 2.76 3.12 -15.50
C THR A 217 3.00 2.78 -14.04
N LEU A 218 4.14 2.15 -13.73
CA LEU A 218 4.56 1.86 -12.38
C LEU A 218 5.75 2.73 -12.00
N TYR A 219 5.64 3.38 -10.85
CA TYR A 219 6.72 4.14 -10.24
C TYR A 219 7.28 3.33 -9.08
N LEU A 220 8.55 2.97 -9.18
CA LEU A 220 9.24 2.13 -8.22
C LEU A 220 10.32 2.96 -7.54
N TYR A 221 10.38 2.88 -6.21
CA TYR A 221 11.46 3.49 -5.45
C TYR A 221 12.19 2.46 -4.59
N SER A 222 13.51 2.49 -4.70
CA SER A 222 14.45 1.73 -3.90
C SER A 222 15.55 2.63 -3.35
N THR A 223 15.97 2.41 -2.11
CA THR A 223 17.20 3.06 -1.58
C THR A 223 18.46 2.56 -2.29
N SER A 224 18.48 1.33 -2.80
CA SER A 224 19.63 0.75 -3.50
C SER A 224 19.56 0.93 -5.01
N LEU A 225 18.36 0.87 -5.61
CA LEU A 225 18.14 1.01 -7.06
C LEU A 225 17.68 2.41 -7.49
N GLY A 226 17.49 3.33 -6.56
CA GLY A 226 16.97 4.66 -6.87
C GLY A 226 15.52 4.64 -7.34
N LYS A 227 15.16 5.61 -8.19
CA LYS A 227 13.82 5.75 -8.78
C LYS A 227 13.79 5.07 -10.15
N LEU A 228 12.84 4.18 -10.36
CA LEU A 228 12.58 3.56 -11.66
C LEU A 228 11.14 3.85 -12.10
N ALA A 229 10.93 3.92 -13.42
CA ALA A 229 9.61 3.98 -14.02
C ALA A 229 9.47 2.82 -15.01
N LEU A 230 8.41 2.02 -14.88
CA LEU A 230 8.10 0.91 -15.76
C LEU A 230 6.79 1.20 -16.49
N TYR A 231 6.85 1.21 -17.81
CA TYR A 231 5.67 1.34 -18.67
C TYR A 231 5.34 -0.02 -19.28
N LEU A 232 4.09 -0.44 -19.18
CA LEU A 232 3.55 -1.62 -19.87
C LEU A 232 2.53 -1.14 -20.89
N LEU A 233 2.89 -1.24 -22.16
CA LEU A 233 2.06 -0.79 -23.27
C LEU A 233 1.48 -2.00 -24.00
N SER A 234 0.16 -1.98 -24.23
CA SER A 234 -0.49 -2.98 -25.08
C SER A 234 -0.17 -2.82 -26.58
N ASP A 235 0.34 -1.65 -26.98
CA ASP A 235 0.85 -1.39 -28.34
C ASP A 235 2.36 -1.62 -28.37
N THR A 236 2.79 -2.74 -28.96
CA THR A 236 4.19 -3.15 -28.97
C THR A 236 5.09 -2.36 -29.91
N GLU A 237 4.51 -1.61 -30.83
CA GLU A 237 5.23 -0.87 -31.87
C GLU A 237 5.11 0.65 -31.67
N ASN A 238 4.78 1.10 -30.45
CA ASN A 238 4.58 2.52 -30.12
C ASN A 238 5.88 3.34 -30.24
N LYS A 239 6.29 3.57 -31.49
CA LYS A 239 7.57 4.17 -31.88
C LYS A 239 7.66 5.59 -31.38
N LYS A 240 6.56 6.35 -31.45
CA LYS A 240 6.51 7.72 -30.92
C LYS A 240 6.87 7.77 -29.43
N PHE A 241 6.35 6.84 -28.63
CA PHE A 241 6.70 6.79 -27.20
C PHE A 241 8.14 6.37 -26.98
N ILE A 242 8.64 5.39 -27.74
CA ILE A 242 10.06 4.98 -27.68
C ILE A 242 10.99 6.15 -28.04
N ASP A 243 10.71 6.86 -29.14
CA ASP A 243 11.48 8.03 -29.58
C ASP A 243 11.50 9.12 -28.48
N THR A 244 10.37 9.31 -27.79
CA THR A 244 10.27 10.24 -26.64
C THR A 244 11.14 9.79 -25.46
N VAL A 245 11.13 8.50 -25.13
CA VAL A 245 11.97 7.92 -24.07
C VAL A 245 13.46 8.06 -24.43
N GLU A 246 13.82 7.79 -25.68
CA GLU A 246 15.17 7.98 -26.21
C GLU A 246 15.67 9.41 -26.06
N GLU A 247 14.84 10.38 -26.44
CA GLU A 247 15.15 11.81 -26.30
C GLU A 247 15.39 12.20 -24.83
N ILE A 248 14.51 11.75 -23.93
CA ILE A 248 14.62 12.02 -22.48
C ILE A 248 15.90 11.42 -21.92
N CYS A 249 16.22 10.17 -22.26
CA CYS A 249 17.39 9.46 -21.73
C CYS A 249 18.73 9.97 -22.32
N SER A 250 18.73 10.45 -23.56
CA SER A 250 19.94 10.96 -24.23
C SER A 250 20.58 12.12 -23.48
N ASN A 251 19.76 13.01 -22.89
CA ASN A 251 20.23 14.23 -22.22
C ASN A 251 20.14 14.16 -20.67
N SER A 252 19.93 12.98 -20.10
CA SER A 252 19.67 12.81 -18.66
C SER A 252 20.61 11.78 -18.02
N PRO A 253 20.75 11.76 -16.68
CA PRO A 253 21.49 10.71 -15.97
C PRO A 253 20.76 9.35 -15.89
N VAL A 254 19.73 9.15 -16.72
CA VAL A 254 18.91 7.94 -16.79
C VAL A 254 19.09 7.24 -18.13
N THR A 255 18.90 5.92 -18.14
CA THR A 255 18.84 5.06 -19.31
C THR A 255 17.54 4.27 -19.29
N TYR A 256 17.28 3.51 -20.35
CA TYR A 256 16.12 2.65 -20.46
C TYR A 256 16.49 1.29 -21.05
N VAL A 257 15.65 0.29 -20.79
CA VAL A 257 15.69 -1.02 -21.44
C VAL A 257 14.27 -1.40 -21.84
N THR A 258 14.15 -2.16 -22.93
CA THR A 258 12.87 -2.66 -23.43
C THR A 258 12.82 -4.19 -23.44
N ARG A 259 11.62 -4.74 -23.26
CA ARG A 259 11.29 -6.15 -23.47
C ARG A 259 9.93 -6.25 -24.16
N LYS A 260 9.83 -7.10 -25.18
CA LYS A 260 8.55 -7.50 -25.78
C LYS A 260 8.16 -8.84 -25.18
N ILE A 261 7.08 -8.89 -24.41
CA ILE A 261 6.64 -10.07 -23.66
C ILE A 261 5.15 -10.24 -23.95
N GLU A 262 4.74 -11.37 -24.55
CA GLU A 262 3.32 -11.70 -24.77
C GLU A 262 2.49 -10.60 -25.46
N GLY A 263 3.07 -9.88 -26.43
CA GLY A 263 2.37 -8.78 -27.10
C GLY A 263 2.25 -7.50 -26.27
N VAL A 264 3.09 -7.36 -25.24
CA VAL A 264 3.23 -6.15 -24.41
C VAL A 264 4.64 -5.63 -24.54
N LEU A 265 4.77 -4.32 -24.76
CA LEU A 265 6.07 -3.64 -24.68
C LEU A 265 6.26 -3.12 -23.26
N ALA A 266 7.23 -3.70 -22.56
CA ALA A 266 7.70 -3.24 -21.27
C ALA A 266 8.91 -2.31 -21.47
N ILE A 267 8.84 -1.10 -20.92
CA ILE A 267 9.94 -0.12 -20.96
C ILE A 267 10.28 0.25 -19.53
N LEU A 268 11.48 -0.13 -19.08
CA LEU A 268 12.00 0.24 -17.76
C LEU A 268 13.02 1.37 -17.91
N ILE A 269 12.77 2.48 -17.23
CA ILE A 269 13.64 3.65 -17.16
C ILE A 269 14.25 3.75 -15.76
N GLY A 270 15.54 4.03 -15.66
CA GLY A 270 16.26 4.14 -14.39
C GLY A 270 17.65 4.75 -14.51
N PRO A 271 18.39 4.90 -13.39
CA PRO A 271 19.75 5.43 -13.39
C PRO A 271 20.72 4.69 -14.33
N LYS A 272 21.62 5.42 -15.00
CA LYS A 272 22.61 4.88 -15.97
C LYS A 272 23.58 3.84 -15.38
N ASN A 273 23.81 3.88 -14.07
CA ASN A 273 24.74 2.99 -13.38
C ASN A 273 24.13 1.64 -12.96
N LEU A 274 22.89 1.33 -13.39
CA LEU A 274 22.20 0.10 -13.05
C LEU A 274 22.09 -0.84 -14.26
N GLU A 275 22.18 -2.14 -13.98
CA GLU A 275 21.89 -3.21 -14.92
C GLU A 275 20.37 -3.37 -15.10
N LEU A 276 19.74 -2.44 -15.83
CA LEU A 276 18.28 -2.42 -16.00
C LEU A 276 17.73 -3.71 -16.62
N SER A 277 18.49 -4.37 -17.50
CA SER A 277 18.13 -5.69 -18.06
C SER A 277 17.87 -6.72 -16.97
N SER A 278 18.77 -6.86 -15.99
CA SER A 278 18.59 -7.83 -14.90
C SER A 278 17.38 -7.48 -14.03
N ILE A 279 17.11 -6.19 -13.83
CA ILE A 279 15.97 -5.72 -13.04
C ILE A 279 14.65 -6.03 -13.76
N ILE A 280 14.53 -5.69 -15.05
CA ILE A 280 13.30 -5.96 -15.81
C ILE A 280 13.05 -7.47 -15.93
N ASP A 281 14.09 -8.28 -16.14
CA ASP A 281 13.97 -9.73 -16.22
C ASP A 281 13.53 -10.32 -14.86
N SER A 282 14.08 -9.82 -13.75
CA SER A 282 13.66 -10.21 -12.39
C SER A 282 12.22 -9.78 -12.06
N LEU A 283 11.76 -8.65 -12.58
CA LEU A 283 10.40 -8.15 -12.38
C LEU A 283 9.35 -9.03 -13.07
N PHE A 284 9.72 -9.66 -14.18
CA PHE A 284 8.84 -10.54 -14.97
C PHE A 284 9.17 -12.04 -14.84
N GLU A 285 10.11 -12.41 -13.96
CA GLU A 285 10.58 -13.79 -13.78
C GLU A 285 11.09 -14.44 -15.08
N LEU A 286 11.65 -13.62 -15.96
CA LEU A 286 12.31 -14.07 -17.19
C LEU A 286 13.68 -14.60 -16.82
N LYS A 287 13.93 -15.89 -17.12
CA LYS A 287 15.21 -16.55 -16.85
C LYS A 287 16.18 -16.35 -18.01
#